data_AF-A0A6I2MH92-F1
#
_entry.id   AF-A0A6I2MH92-F1
#
_cell.length_a   1.000
_cell.length_b   1.000
_cell.length_c   1.000
_cell.angle_alpha   90.00
_cell.angle_beta   90.00
_cell.angle_gamma   90.00
#
_symmetry.space_group_name_H-M   'P 1'
#
loop_
_entity.id
_entity.type
_entity.pdbx_description
1 polymer ?
#
loop_
_entity_poly.entity_id
_entity_poly.type
_entity_poly.pdbx_seq_one_letter_code
_entity_poly.pdbx_strand_id
1 'polypeptide(L)'
;MLSEAGIRTLAEVLIGDIPGYYSYKSGGKIVHFFNTNFGFTDVYRQGFPSRWFHTVENLKILWNNNRLDEFLNLILSKRFVMVDNGLNEVQALEKINEIVTYLNNELSVEGYKLHKRGNEYILISEDNDLKFIGEGGFANVYKSRSTGLIVKKLKDDFKAFIGIRHRFKREFDLTRSLSDLVGVIEVNEFNESDYSYTMEEAESTLEEFVINNQHNENTKLVMIRQILYIMKTVHDRNIIHRDISPNNVLLFHGQLKISDFGLGKDLDMFHSHRTMRTHSMGQYYYCAPEQFMQLKEGDKRSDVYSLGSLINFLMTGDPRDSKHFLRNPVEKAKNENPSVRYSDAGHLLQGIEKAIDYHQNKERKELVSTKINNRVYDDDVENYIYGLNAINLCQAILEIPNMVSAIITFIKTDEKRAIETLKMIENEYLNVCRHWDDYDNFGEVAYNVISDNLTYVSQEISAKILYEVSYNKNRFNMKRLVDKLIDAGVDPTIEDMLI
;
A
#
# COMPACT_ATOMS: atom_id res chain seq x y z
N MET A 1 37.33 -14.41 4.79
CA MET A 1 38.62 -13.79 4.41
C MET A 1 38.71 -13.88 2.90
N LEU A 2 39.14 -12.81 2.22
CA LEU A 2 39.51 -12.94 0.80
C LEU A 2 40.54 -14.06 0.65
N SER A 3 40.45 -14.79 -0.46
CA SER A 3 41.48 -15.75 -0.81
C SER A 3 42.80 -15.03 -1.11
N GLU A 4 43.89 -15.78 -1.20
CA GLU A 4 45.16 -15.22 -1.65
C GLU A 4 45.05 -14.63 -3.07
N ALA A 5 44.15 -15.14 -3.91
CA ALA A 5 43.87 -14.58 -5.23
C ALA A 5 43.17 -13.21 -5.13
N GLY A 6 42.15 -13.05 -4.29
CA GLY A 6 41.49 -11.77 -4.08
C GLY A 6 42.41 -10.69 -3.49
N ILE A 7 43.25 -11.04 -2.50
CA ILE A 7 44.28 -10.12 -1.98
C ILE A 7 45.30 -9.77 -3.06
N ARG A 8 45.65 -10.74 -3.91
CA ARG A 8 46.54 -10.52 -5.04
C ARG A 8 45.95 -9.54 -6.05
N THR A 9 44.67 -9.64 -6.38
CA THR A 9 43.99 -8.67 -7.27
C THR A 9 44.12 -7.25 -6.71
N LEU A 10 43.86 -7.05 -5.42
CA LEU A 10 44.03 -5.75 -4.77
C LEU A 10 45.47 -5.23 -4.86
N ALA A 11 46.45 -6.12 -4.64
CA ALA A 11 47.86 -5.77 -4.74
C ALA A 11 48.25 -5.36 -6.17
N GLU A 12 47.87 -6.14 -7.19
CA GLU A 12 48.21 -5.94 -8.59
C GLU A 12 47.66 -4.61 -9.15
N VAL A 13 46.47 -4.20 -8.68
CA VAL A 13 45.88 -2.89 -9.00
C VAL A 13 46.78 -1.78 -8.45
N LEU A 14 47.07 -1.77 -7.15
CA LEU A 14 47.87 -0.70 -6.50
C LEU A 14 49.27 -0.55 -7.11
N ILE A 15 49.98 -1.66 -7.29
CA ILE A 15 51.37 -1.67 -7.73
C ILE A 15 51.54 -1.26 -9.20
N GLY A 16 50.44 -1.13 -9.93
CA GLY A 16 50.40 -0.74 -11.34
C GLY A 16 50.77 -1.88 -12.29
N ASP A 17 50.46 -3.12 -11.92
CA ASP A 17 50.68 -4.29 -12.79
C ASP A 17 49.51 -4.57 -13.71
N ILE A 18 48.32 -4.09 -13.34
CA ILE A 18 47.17 -4.10 -14.22
C ILE A 18 47.14 -2.74 -14.95
N PRO A 19 47.35 -2.71 -16.28
CA PRO A 19 47.41 -1.46 -17.03
C PRO A 19 46.12 -0.66 -16.94
N GLY A 20 46.25 0.67 -16.85
CA GLY A 20 45.11 1.60 -16.96
C GLY A 20 44.47 2.05 -15.64
N TYR A 21 44.86 1.48 -14.50
CA TYR A 21 44.32 1.85 -13.17
C TYR A 21 45.25 2.75 -12.35
N TYR A 22 46.48 2.30 -12.09
CA TYR A 22 47.49 3.06 -11.37
C TYR A 22 48.85 3.00 -12.07
N SER A 23 49.68 4.01 -11.81
CA SER A 23 51.05 4.07 -12.30
C SER A 23 51.93 3.00 -11.62
N TYR A 24 52.93 2.52 -12.37
CA TYR A 24 53.90 1.54 -11.87
C TYR A 24 54.67 2.07 -10.66
N LYS A 25 54.72 1.26 -9.59
CA LYS A 25 55.44 1.59 -8.35
C LYS A 25 56.60 0.62 -8.13
N SER A 26 57.80 1.17 -7.93
CA SER A 26 58.99 0.40 -7.54
C SER A 26 58.88 -0.12 -6.11
N GLY A 27 59.70 -1.11 -5.74
CA GLY A 27 59.70 -1.67 -4.38
C GLY A 27 59.88 -0.61 -3.29
N GLY A 28 60.81 0.34 -3.48
CA GLY A 28 61.00 1.45 -2.55
C GLY A 28 59.79 2.37 -2.41
N LYS A 29 59.04 2.62 -3.51
CA LYS A 29 57.80 3.42 -3.47
C LYS A 29 56.69 2.70 -2.71
N ILE A 30 56.56 1.37 -2.87
CA ILE A 30 55.57 0.56 -2.14
C ILE A 30 55.88 0.53 -0.65
N VAL A 31 57.15 0.29 -0.27
CA VAL A 31 57.58 0.33 1.13
C VAL A 31 57.26 1.69 1.75
N HIS A 32 57.61 2.78 1.05
CA HIS A 32 57.31 4.13 1.51
C HIS A 32 55.79 4.38 1.64
N PHE A 33 54.98 3.88 0.70
CA PHE A 33 53.53 3.99 0.74
C PHE A 33 52.94 3.33 1.99
N PHE A 34 53.33 2.09 2.30
CA PHE A 34 52.81 1.39 3.47
C PHE A 34 53.28 2.02 4.78
N ASN A 35 54.55 2.40 4.87
CA ASN A 35 55.07 3.06 6.07
C ASN A 35 54.36 4.39 6.36
N THR A 36 54.15 5.20 5.32
CA THR A 36 53.56 6.54 5.46
C THR A 36 52.08 6.48 5.82
N ASN A 37 51.33 5.55 5.23
CA ASN A 37 49.87 5.58 5.31
C ASN A 37 49.29 4.60 6.33
N PHE A 38 50.01 3.53 6.67
CA PHE A 38 49.47 2.46 7.53
C PHE A 38 50.34 2.15 8.76
N GLY A 39 51.46 2.86 8.93
CA GLY A 39 52.32 2.76 10.12
C GLY A 39 53.29 1.58 10.11
N PHE A 40 53.56 0.99 8.94
CA PHE A 40 54.64 0.01 8.78
C PHE A 40 56.02 0.68 8.95
N THR A 41 57.05 -0.11 9.23
CA THR A 41 58.43 0.39 9.48
C THR A 41 59.47 -0.35 8.64
N ASP A 42 59.08 -0.81 7.44
CA ASP A 42 59.95 -1.61 6.58
C ASP A 42 61.05 -0.78 5.92
N VAL A 43 62.21 -1.39 5.67
CA VAL A 43 63.38 -0.72 5.04
C VAL A 43 63.77 -1.43 3.75
N TYR A 44 63.62 -0.75 2.61
CA TYR A 44 63.96 -1.29 1.30
C TYR A 44 65.49 -1.36 1.11
N ARG A 45 66.03 -2.57 0.87
CA ARG A 45 67.47 -2.84 0.71
C ARG A 45 67.73 -4.03 -0.21
N GLN A 46 69.00 -4.33 -0.50
CA GLN A 46 69.35 -5.53 -1.27
C GLN A 46 68.82 -6.81 -0.59
N GLY A 47 68.19 -7.69 -1.37
CA GLY A 47 67.53 -8.90 -0.86
C GLY A 47 66.13 -8.68 -0.27
N PHE A 48 65.55 -7.48 -0.40
CA PHE A 48 64.17 -7.21 0.01
C PHE A 48 63.16 -8.04 -0.81
N PRO A 49 62.02 -8.47 -0.23
CA PRO A 49 61.00 -9.21 -0.97
C PRO A 49 60.51 -8.48 -2.22
N SER A 50 59.93 -9.23 -3.16
CA SER A 50 59.35 -8.62 -4.36
C SER A 50 58.25 -7.63 -3.95
N ARG A 51 58.08 -6.56 -4.73
CA ARG A 51 57.02 -5.55 -4.50
C ARG A 51 55.63 -6.19 -4.39
N TRP A 52 55.40 -7.24 -5.18
CA TRP A 52 54.18 -8.04 -5.16
C TRP A 52 54.02 -8.74 -3.82
N PHE A 53 55.01 -9.53 -3.41
CA PHE A 53 54.96 -10.30 -2.17
C PHE A 53 54.79 -9.38 -0.96
N HIS A 54 55.57 -8.29 -0.92
CA HIS A 54 55.48 -7.31 0.16
C HIS A 54 54.09 -6.65 0.25
N THR A 55 53.49 -6.28 -0.89
CA THR A 55 52.13 -5.70 -0.91
C THR A 55 51.10 -6.70 -0.42
N VAL A 56 51.15 -7.95 -0.90
CA VAL A 56 50.20 -9.01 -0.49
C VAL A 56 50.29 -9.27 1.01
N GLU A 57 51.49 -9.39 1.57
CA GLU A 57 51.66 -9.63 3.00
C GLU A 57 51.17 -8.46 3.85
N ASN A 58 51.43 -7.21 3.44
CA ASN A 58 50.90 -6.05 4.14
C ASN A 58 49.37 -5.97 4.06
N LEU A 59 48.76 -6.31 2.91
CA LEU A 59 47.31 -6.37 2.78
C LEU A 59 46.70 -7.50 3.63
N LYS A 60 47.35 -8.66 3.76
CA LYS A 60 46.94 -9.72 4.70
C LYS A 60 46.98 -9.22 6.15
N ILE A 61 48.03 -8.47 6.53
CA ILE A 61 48.13 -7.86 7.85
C ILE A 61 47.01 -6.83 8.08
N LEU A 62 46.73 -5.97 7.10
CA LEU A 62 45.64 -5.00 7.19
C LEU A 62 44.27 -5.70 7.29
N TRP A 63 44.03 -6.76 6.51
CA TRP A 63 42.83 -7.59 6.63
C TRP A 63 42.66 -8.13 8.04
N ASN A 64 43.69 -8.81 8.56
CA ASN A 64 43.64 -9.47 9.85
C ASN A 64 43.43 -8.50 11.03
N ASN A 65 43.77 -7.23 10.83
CA ASN A 65 43.57 -6.18 11.82
C ASN A 65 42.29 -5.34 11.56
N ASN A 66 41.41 -5.74 10.64
CA ASN A 66 40.21 -5.00 10.22
C ASN A 66 40.50 -3.58 9.69
N ARG A 67 41.65 -3.41 9.02
CA ARG A 67 42.12 -2.13 8.44
C ARG A 67 42.18 -2.16 6.91
N LEU A 68 41.61 -3.18 6.25
CA LEU A 68 41.62 -3.25 4.79
C LEU A 68 40.79 -2.13 4.16
N ASP A 69 39.68 -1.73 4.79
CA ASP A 69 38.86 -0.63 4.30
C ASP A 69 39.64 0.69 4.32
N GLU A 70 40.53 0.92 5.30
CA GLU A 70 41.42 2.10 5.29
C GLU A 70 42.28 2.13 4.03
N PHE A 71 42.76 0.96 3.60
CA PHE A 71 43.54 0.83 2.37
C PHE A 71 42.70 1.14 1.13
N LEU A 72 41.52 0.54 1.01
CA LEU A 72 40.60 0.76 -0.10
C LEU A 72 40.19 2.23 -0.20
N ASN A 73 39.87 2.86 0.92
CA ASN A 73 39.51 4.28 1.00
C ASN A 73 40.63 5.21 0.57
N LEU A 74 41.87 4.89 0.94
CA LEU A 74 43.01 5.70 0.52
C LEU A 74 43.21 5.64 -0.99
N ILE A 75 43.26 4.44 -1.55
CA ILE A 75 43.55 4.27 -2.98
C ILE A 75 42.39 4.81 -3.83
N LEU A 76 41.14 4.62 -3.41
CA LEU A 76 39.96 5.13 -4.10
C LEU A 76 39.64 6.60 -3.77
N SER A 77 40.48 7.28 -2.98
CA SER A 77 40.29 8.69 -2.72
C SER A 77 40.57 9.53 -3.96
N LYS A 78 39.72 10.53 -4.20
CA LYS A 78 39.86 11.49 -5.30
C LYS A 78 41.28 12.07 -5.38
N ARG A 79 41.84 12.44 -4.23
CA ARG A 79 43.20 13.00 -4.13
C ARG A 79 44.26 12.00 -4.59
N PHE A 80 44.17 10.74 -4.14
CA PHE A 80 45.17 9.73 -4.51
C PHE A 80 45.14 9.44 -6.00
N VAL A 81 43.95 9.22 -6.58
CA VAL A 81 43.79 8.93 -8.01
C VAL A 81 44.25 10.10 -8.89
N MET A 82 43.94 11.35 -8.51
CA MET A 82 44.44 12.54 -9.21
C MET A 82 45.96 12.60 -9.23
N VAL A 83 46.61 12.40 -8.08
CA VAL A 83 48.07 12.50 -7.95
C VAL A 83 48.78 11.35 -8.66
N ASP A 84 48.28 10.12 -8.53
CA ASP A 84 48.94 8.94 -9.09
C ASP A 84 48.86 8.90 -10.62
N ASN A 85 47.72 9.31 -11.19
CA ASN A 85 47.48 9.27 -12.63
C ASN A 85 47.66 10.63 -13.34
N GLY A 86 47.90 11.72 -12.62
CA GLY A 86 48.02 13.06 -13.21
C GLY A 86 46.72 13.59 -13.82
N LEU A 87 45.58 13.29 -13.18
CA LEU A 87 44.23 13.57 -13.70
C LEU A 87 43.60 14.79 -13.05
N ASN A 88 42.68 15.45 -13.76
CA ASN A 88 41.80 16.45 -13.16
C ASN A 88 40.68 15.77 -12.33
N GLU A 89 39.87 16.59 -11.64
CA GLU A 89 38.85 16.09 -10.73
C GLU A 89 37.80 15.19 -11.40
N VAL A 90 37.32 15.58 -12.59
CA VAL A 90 36.30 14.84 -13.34
C VAL A 90 36.86 13.50 -13.82
N GLN A 91 38.06 13.55 -14.42
CA GLN A 91 38.76 12.35 -14.88
C GLN A 91 39.11 11.38 -13.75
N ALA A 92 39.43 11.91 -12.56
CA ALA A 92 39.71 11.08 -11.39
C ALA A 92 38.45 10.34 -10.89
N LEU A 93 37.28 10.97 -10.94
CA LEU A 93 36.02 10.31 -10.59
C LEU A 93 35.67 9.21 -11.60
N GLU A 94 35.86 9.46 -12.91
CA GLU A 94 35.70 8.43 -13.95
C GLU A 94 36.65 7.25 -13.69
N LYS A 95 37.93 7.53 -13.40
CA LYS A 95 38.94 6.52 -13.09
C LYS A 95 38.60 5.73 -11.82
N ILE A 96 38.10 6.38 -10.77
CA ILE A 96 37.63 5.70 -9.55
C ILE A 96 36.51 4.71 -9.89
N ASN A 97 35.55 5.12 -10.71
CA ASN A 97 34.46 4.24 -11.13
C ASN A 97 34.99 3.03 -11.91
N GLU A 98 35.93 3.23 -12.85
CA GLU A 98 36.57 2.13 -13.58
C GLU A 98 37.27 1.13 -12.63
N ILE A 99 38.02 1.63 -11.65
CA ILE A 99 38.72 0.80 -10.66
C ILE A 99 37.71 0.03 -9.79
N VAL A 100 36.66 0.69 -9.31
CA VAL A 100 35.62 0.07 -8.48
C VAL A 100 34.88 -1.01 -9.28
N THR A 101 34.51 -0.73 -10.53
CA THR A 101 33.87 -1.71 -11.41
C THR A 101 34.77 -2.93 -11.62
N TYR A 102 36.06 -2.71 -11.90
CA TYR A 102 37.02 -3.81 -12.06
C TYR A 102 37.15 -4.65 -10.78
N LEU A 103 37.38 -4.01 -9.64
CA LEU A 103 37.51 -4.71 -8.37
C LEU A 103 36.24 -5.48 -8.00
N ASN A 104 35.05 -4.91 -8.26
CA ASN A 104 33.79 -5.63 -8.04
C ASN A 104 33.64 -6.84 -8.96
N ASN A 105 34.06 -6.74 -10.22
CA ASN A 105 34.00 -7.88 -11.14
C ASN A 105 34.89 -9.04 -10.65
N GLU A 106 36.13 -8.74 -10.26
CA GLU A 106 37.08 -9.77 -9.81
C GLU A 106 36.72 -10.35 -8.44
N LEU A 107 36.33 -9.49 -7.48
CA LEU A 107 36.06 -9.91 -6.10
C LEU A 107 34.69 -10.58 -5.94
N SER A 108 33.74 -10.32 -6.85
CA SER A 108 32.42 -10.96 -6.81
C SER A 108 32.51 -12.48 -7.03
N VAL A 109 33.53 -12.97 -7.72
CA VAL A 109 33.81 -14.41 -7.89
C VAL A 109 34.08 -15.08 -6.53
N GLU A 110 34.60 -14.33 -5.56
CA GLU A 110 34.83 -14.79 -4.19
C GLU A 110 33.69 -14.39 -3.22
N GLY A 111 32.59 -13.85 -3.75
CA GLY A 111 31.45 -13.40 -2.97
C GLY A 111 31.73 -12.13 -2.16
N TYR A 112 32.56 -11.22 -2.65
CA TYR A 112 32.78 -9.90 -2.03
C TYR A 112 32.52 -8.74 -3.02
N LYS A 113 32.02 -7.62 -2.51
CA LYS A 113 31.90 -6.36 -3.26
C LYS A 113 32.27 -5.14 -2.43
N LEU A 114 32.80 -4.14 -3.11
CA LEU A 114 33.00 -2.79 -2.62
C LEU A 114 31.69 -2.01 -2.69
N HIS A 115 31.21 -1.57 -1.54
CA HIS A 115 30.05 -0.69 -1.41
C HIS A 115 30.47 0.69 -0.96
N LYS A 116 29.84 1.72 -1.52
CA LYS A 116 30.08 3.11 -1.15
C LYS A 116 29.10 3.54 -0.06
N ARG A 117 29.62 3.96 1.09
CA ARG A 117 28.85 4.53 2.22
C ARG A 117 29.31 5.96 2.44
N GLY A 118 28.51 6.93 1.97
CA GLY A 118 28.93 8.34 1.97
C GLY A 118 30.15 8.54 1.07
N ASN A 119 31.28 8.95 1.65
CA ASN A 119 32.56 9.11 0.94
C ASN A 119 33.51 7.92 1.10
N GLU A 120 33.10 6.87 1.80
CA GLU A 120 33.94 5.72 2.10
C GLU A 120 33.54 4.48 1.30
N TYR A 121 34.50 3.63 0.96
CA TYR A 121 34.34 2.30 0.37
C TYR A 121 34.57 1.23 1.44
N ILE A 122 33.66 0.26 1.51
CA ILE A 122 33.71 -0.86 2.45
C ILE A 122 33.62 -2.16 1.65
N LEU A 123 34.51 -3.11 1.92
CA LEU A 123 34.45 -4.44 1.30
C LEU A 123 33.57 -5.39 2.13
N ILE A 124 32.50 -5.91 1.55
CA ILE A 124 31.53 -6.79 2.23
C ILE A 124 31.35 -8.12 1.50
N SER A 125 31.02 -9.17 2.24
CA SER A 125 30.70 -10.50 1.69
C SER A 125 29.21 -10.57 1.29
N GLU A 126 28.90 -10.90 0.03
CA GLU A 126 27.54 -10.88 -0.52
C GLU A 126 26.58 -11.89 0.14
N ASP A 127 27.04 -13.09 0.53
CA ASP A 127 26.17 -14.13 1.12
C ASP A 127 25.90 -13.95 2.63
N ASN A 128 26.83 -13.32 3.36
CA ASN A 128 26.64 -13.10 4.80
C ASN A 128 25.91 -11.80 5.11
N ASP A 129 25.87 -10.86 4.17
CA ASP A 129 25.25 -9.57 4.40
C ASP A 129 23.71 -9.62 4.32
N LEU A 130 23.15 -10.50 3.50
CA LEU A 130 21.72 -10.54 3.25
C LEU A 130 21.02 -11.51 4.20
N LYS A 131 20.16 -10.97 5.07
CA LYS A 131 19.17 -11.74 5.84
C LYS A 131 17.87 -11.79 5.06
N PHE A 132 17.43 -12.96 4.61
CA PHE A 132 16.09 -13.11 4.03
C PHE A 132 15.01 -12.69 5.03
N ILE A 133 14.06 -11.85 4.59
CA ILE A 133 12.96 -11.37 5.44
C ILE A 133 11.57 -11.60 4.82
N GLY A 134 11.47 -11.84 3.51
CA GLY A 134 10.18 -12.10 2.90
C GLY A 134 10.26 -12.48 1.42
N GLU A 135 9.16 -13.00 0.91
CA GLU A 135 8.99 -13.41 -0.48
C GLU A 135 7.74 -12.76 -1.07
N GLY A 136 7.90 -12.06 -2.20
CA GLY A 136 6.80 -11.59 -3.03
C GLY A 136 6.55 -12.52 -4.22
N GLY A 137 5.69 -12.13 -5.15
CA GLY A 137 5.37 -12.95 -6.33
C GLY A 137 6.59 -13.32 -7.17
N PHE A 138 7.36 -12.31 -7.62
CA PHE A 138 8.52 -12.48 -8.49
C PHE A 138 9.86 -12.06 -7.85
N ALA A 139 9.83 -11.47 -6.66
CA ALA A 139 11.02 -10.97 -5.98
C ALA A 139 11.13 -11.53 -4.57
N ASN A 140 12.36 -11.69 -4.09
CA ASN A 140 12.70 -11.92 -2.70
C ASN A 140 13.10 -10.59 -2.06
N VAL A 141 12.84 -10.48 -0.77
CA VAL A 141 13.16 -9.31 0.04
C VAL A 141 14.15 -9.72 1.13
N TYR A 142 15.25 -8.99 1.20
CA TYR A 142 16.33 -9.22 2.15
C TYR A 142 16.62 -7.95 2.94
N LYS A 143 17.08 -8.09 4.17
CA LYS A 143 17.71 -7.01 4.94
C LYS A 143 19.22 -7.14 4.81
N SER A 144 19.88 -6.09 4.33
CA SER A 144 21.35 -5.96 4.37
C SER A 144 21.78 -5.64 5.80
N ARG A 145 22.65 -6.47 6.39
CA ARG A 145 23.16 -6.31 7.75
C ARG A 145 24.14 -5.13 7.85
N SER A 146 24.91 -4.89 6.80
CA SER A 146 25.96 -3.86 6.72
C SER A 146 25.38 -2.46 6.53
N THR A 147 24.33 -2.33 5.72
CA THR A 147 23.72 -1.03 5.41
C THR A 147 22.45 -0.76 6.20
N GLY A 148 21.77 -1.81 6.69
CA GLY A 148 20.44 -1.72 7.28
C GLY A 148 19.32 -1.59 6.24
N LEU A 149 19.64 -1.44 4.95
CA LEU A 149 18.66 -1.26 3.88
C LEU A 149 17.97 -2.57 3.52
N ILE A 150 16.78 -2.45 2.95
CA ILE A 150 16.05 -3.55 2.35
C ILE A 150 16.46 -3.70 0.89
N VAL A 151 16.79 -4.92 0.48
CA VAL A 151 17.14 -5.29 -0.89
C VAL A 151 15.99 -6.09 -1.47
N LYS A 152 15.30 -5.55 -2.47
CA LYS A 152 14.32 -6.30 -3.27
C LYS A 152 15.02 -6.81 -4.51
N LYS A 153 15.03 -8.13 -4.68
CA LYS A 153 15.80 -8.82 -5.71
C LYS A 153 14.92 -9.79 -6.48
N LEU A 154 14.94 -9.72 -7.81
CA LEU A 154 14.20 -10.62 -8.67
C LEU A 154 14.68 -12.07 -8.43
N LYS A 155 13.74 -13.01 -8.25
CA LYS A 155 14.10 -14.44 -8.06
C LYS A 155 14.79 -14.97 -9.31
N ASP A 156 15.74 -15.89 -9.12
CA ASP A 156 16.57 -16.40 -10.20
C ASP A 156 15.74 -17.06 -11.33
N ASP A 157 14.69 -17.80 -10.95
CA ASP A 157 13.75 -18.42 -11.90
C ASP A 157 13.10 -17.39 -12.84
N PHE A 158 12.95 -16.13 -12.41
CA PHE A 158 12.30 -15.07 -13.19
C PHE A 158 13.26 -14.22 -14.03
N LYS A 159 14.58 -14.32 -13.82
CA LYS A 159 15.59 -13.52 -14.54
C LYS A 159 15.63 -13.82 -16.05
N ALA A 160 15.30 -15.05 -16.45
CA ALA A 160 15.25 -15.44 -17.87
C ALA A 160 14.11 -14.74 -18.65
N PHE A 161 13.07 -14.24 -17.96
CA PHE A 161 11.88 -13.69 -18.59
C PHE A 161 12.01 -12.17 -18.79
N ILE A 162 12.34 -11.75 -20.01
CA ILE A 162 12.47 -10.33 -20.42
C ILE A 162 11.29 -9.47 -19.96
N GLY A 163 10.06 -9.95 -20.13
CA GLY A 163 8.85 -9.21 -19.73
C GLY A 163 8.73 -9.00 -18.21
N ILE A 164 9.25 -9.92 -17.39
CA ILE A 164 9.26 -9.75 -15.92
C ILE A 164 10.37 -8.76 -15.52
N ARG A 165 11.55 -8.86 -16.12
CA ARG A 165 12.65 -7.91 -15.89
C ARG A 165 12.26 -6.47 -16.17
N HIS A 166 11.64 -6.21 -17.33
CA HIS A 166 11.16 -4.87 -17.66
C HIS A 166 10.09 -4.35 -16.70
N ARG A 167 9.18 -5.23 -16.24
CA ARG A 167 8.19 -4.85 -15.23
C ARG A 167 8.84 -4.49 -13.90
N PHE A 168 9.79 -5.31 -13.45
CA PHE A 168 10.53 -5.06 -12.22
C PHE A 168 11.31 -3.75 -12.25
N LYS A 169 12.02 -3.48 -13.35
CA LYS A 169 12.72 -2.20 -13.54
C LYS A 169 11.74 -1.02 -13.61
N ARG A 170 10.60 -1.19 -14.27
CA ARG A 170 9.59 -0.12 -14.37
C ARG A 170 8.94 0.22 -13.03
N GLU A 171 8.71 -0.77 -12.17
CA GLU A 171 8.25 -0.55 -10.79
C GLU A 171 9.24 0.34 -10.02
N PHE A 172 10.54 0.02 -10.12
CA PHE A 172 11.60 0.85 -9.59
C PHE A 172 11.60 2.26 -10.19
N ASP A 173 11.59 2.39 -11.52
CA ASP A 173 11.65 3.69 -12.22
C ASP A 173 10.45 4.59 -11.83
N LEU A 174 9.24 4.01 -11.72
CA LEU A 174 8.03 4.71 -11.29
C LEU A 174 8.14 5.18 -9.83
N THR A 175 8.52 4.27 -8.92
CA THR A 175 8.69 4.61 -7.50
C THR A 175 9.75 5.69 -7.32
N ARG A 176 10.88 5.59 -8.03
CA ARG A 176 11.95 6.59 -8.03
C ARG A 176 11.47 7.95 -8.52
N SER A 177 10.62 7.99 -9.54
CA SER A 177 10.02 9.24 -10.06
C SER A 177 9.07 9.95 -9.08
N LEU A 178 8.66 9.26 -8.02
CA LEU A 178 7.78 9.75 -6.97
C LEU A 178 8.52 10.01 -5.65
N SER A 179 9.85 9.83 -5.60
CA SER A 179 10.65 9.93 -4.36
C SER A 179 10.64 11.31 -3.71
N ASP A 180 10.23 12.37 -4.41
CA ASP A 180 10.05 13.71 -3.87
C ASP A 180 8.67 13.92 -3.20
N LEU A 181 7.74 12.96 -3.31
CA LEU A 181 6.47 12.98 -2.61
C LEU A 181 6.63 12.43 -1.19
N VAL A 182 6.26 13.25 -0.21
CA VAL A 182 6.12 12.80 1.18
C VAL A 182 5.09 11.67 1.25
N GLY A 183 5.48 10.55 1.86
CA GLY A 183 4.63 9.37 1.99
C GLY A 183 4.75 8.37 0.83
N VAL A 184 5.70 8.52 -0.07
CA VAL A 184 6.14 7.45 -0.98
C VAL A 184 7.48 6.89 -0.50
N ILE A 185 7.67 5.57 -0.58
CA ILE A 185 8.94 4.94 -0.17
C ILE A 185 10.11 5.41 -1.04
N GLU A 186 11.24 5.68 -0.41
CA GLU A 186 12.47 6.03 -1.10
C GLU A 186 13.20 4.76 -1.56
N VAL A 187 13.47 4.69 -2.87
CA VAL A 187 14.29 3.64 -3.51
C VAL A 187 15.60 4.24 -4.02
N ASN A 188 16.70 3.50 -3.97
CA ASN A 188 18.03 4.00 -4.35
C ASN A 188 18.40 3.66 -5.82
N GLU A 189 19.50 2.94 -6.06
CA GLU A 189 19.95 2.55 -7.39
C GLU A 189 19.46 1.14 -7.76
N PHE A 190 19.20 0.95 -9.05
CA PHE A 190 18.86 -0.34 -9.63
C PHE A 190 20.12 -1.03 -10.17
N ASN A 191 20.34 -2.27 -9.76
CA ASN A 191 21.43 -3.12 -10.21
C ASN A 191 20.96 -4.04 -11.34
N GLU A 192 21.41 -3.75 -12.56
CA GLU A 192 21.09 -4.54 -13.76
C GLU A 192 21.74 -5.93 -13.78
N SER A 193 22.83 -6.15 -13.02
CA SER A 193 23.56 -7.42 -13.04
C SER A 193 22.80 -8.53 -12.32
N ASP A 194 22.13 -8.20 -11.21
CA ASP A 194 21.42 -9.16 -10.38
C ASP A 194 19.92 -8.86 -10.21
N TYR A 195 19.42 -7.85 -10.93
CA TYR A 195 18.04 -7.37 -10.91
C TYR A 195 17.57 -7.09 -9.49
N SER A 196 18.22 -6.14 -8.84
CA SER A 196 17.89 -5.72 -7.47
C SER A 196 17.88 -4.21 -7.33
N TYR A 197 17.21 -3.71 -6.29
CA TYR A 197 17.32 -2.33 -5.84
C TYR A 197 17.18 -2.27 -4.32
N THR A 198 17.66 -1.19 -3.72
CA THR A 198 17.56 -0.96 -2.27
C THR A 198 16.52 0.08 -1.91
N MET A 199 15.95 -0.05 -0.71
CA MET A 199 15.01 0.90 -0.12
C MET A 199 15.18 0.95 1.41
N GLU A 200 14.58 1.97 2.02
CA GLU A 200 14.51 2.12 3.47
C GLU A 200 13.76 0.95 4.16
N GLU A 201 14.14 0.65 5.41
CA GLU A 201 13.51 -0.39 6.23
C GLU A 201 12.28 0.17 6.95
N ALA A 202 11.12 -0.43 6.70
CA ALA A 202 9.88 -0.16 7.42
C ALA A 202 9.83 -0.91 8.76
N GLU A 203 9.07 -0.36 9.72
CA GLU A 203 8.80 -1.01 11.00
C GLU A 203 7.86 -2.22 10.85
N SER A 204 6.82 -2.06 10.03
CA SER A 204 5.86 -3.11 9.67
C SER A 204 5.05 -2.69 8.45
N THR A 205 4.29 -3.63 7.88
CA THR A 205 3.20 -3.27 6.97
C THR A 205 2.02 -2.67 7.73
N LEU A 206 1.11 -1.99 7.02
CA LEU A 206 -0.15 -1.53 7.59
C LEU A 206 -1.04 -2.71 7.98
N GLU A 207 -0.97 -3.84 7.26
CA GLU A 207 -1.67 -5.08 7.63
C GLU A 207 -1.26 -5.54 9.03
N GLU A 208 0.05 -5.72 9.24
CA GLU A 208 0.61 -6.16 10.53
C GLU A 208 0.28 -5.15 11.63
N PHE A 209 0.37 -3.86 11.33
CA PHE A 209 0.10 -2.81 12.31
C PHE A 209 -1.37 -2.82 12.78
N VAL A 210 -2.31 -3.02 11.86
CA VAL A 210 -3.76 -3.03 12.14
C VAL A 210 -4.20 -4.33 12.81
N ILE A 211 -3.69 -5.48 12.39
CA ILE A 211 -4.08 -6.79 12.95
C ILE A 211 -3.55 -6.97 14.37
N ASN A 212 -2.33 -6.49 14.65
CA ASN A 212 -1.67 -6.74 15.94
C ASN A 212 -2.08 -5.76 17.06
N ASN A 213 -2.83 -4.70 16.75
CA ASN A 213 -3.17 -3.65 17.72
C ASN A 213 -4.63 -3.23 17.61
N GLN A 214 -5.26 -2.93 18.75
CA GLN A 214 -6.55 -2.25 18.73
C GLN A 214 -6.35 -0.76 18.53
N HIS A 215 -6.86 -0.24 17.43
CA HIS A 215 -6.81 1.18 17.10
C HIS A 215 -8.13 1.86 17.41
N ASN A 216 -8.07 2.98 18.13
CA ASN A 216 -9.25 3.83 18.30
C ASN A 216 -9.66 4.48 16.96
N GLU A 217 -10.89 4.99 16.90
CA GLU A 217 -11.44 5.60 15.68
C GLU A 217 -10.57 6.75 15.15
N ASN A 218 -10.07 7.63 16.02
CA ASN A 218 -9.25 8.76 15.60
C ASN A 218 -7.95 8.32 14.91
N THR A 219 -7.26 7.31 15.43
CA THR A 219 -6.06 6.75 14.79
C THR A 219 -6.39 6.19 13.41
N LYS A 220 -7.51 5.46 13.27
CA LYS A 220 -7.98 4.95 11.97
C LYS A 220 -8.23 6.08 10.97
N LEU A 221 -8.89 7.15 11.39
CA LEU A 221 -9.16 8.31 10.53
C LEU A 221 -7.89 9.05 10.12
N VAL A 222 -6.90 9.17 11.01
CA VAL A 222 -5.60 9.75 10.67
C VAL A 222 -4.89 8.92 9.59
N MET A 223 -4.88 7.59 9.72
CA MET A 223 -4.30 6.70 8.71
C MET A 223 -5.02 6.83 7.36
N ILE A 224 -6.37 6.81 7.36
CA ILE A 224 -7.18 6.98 6.15
C ILE A 224 -6.85 8.30 5.45
N ARG A 225 -6.83 9.41 6.20
CA ARG A 225 -6.50 10.74 5.67
C ARG A 225 -5.11 10.79 5.07
N GLN A 226 -4.12 10.23 5.77
CA GLN A 226 -2.74 10.21 5.29
C GLN A 226 -2.62 9.44 3.97
N ILE A 227 -3.19 8.24 3.88
CA ILE A 227 -3.15 7.40 2.68
C ILE A 227 -3.85 8.10 1.50
N LEU A 228 -5.05 8.65 1.72
CA LEU A 228 -5.80 9.35 0.68
C LEU A 228 -5.09 10.62 0.21
N TYR A 229 -4.44 11.35 1.11
CA TYR A 229 -3.64 12.52 0.75
C TYR A 229 -2.42 12.14 -0.10
N ILE A 230 -1.68 11.09 0.27
CA ILE A 230 -0.55 10.58 -0.51
C ILE A 230 -1.05 10.18 -1.91
N MET A 231 -2.08 9.36 -2.01
CA MET A 231 -2.62 8.92 -3.30
C MET A 231 -3.22 10.04 -4.13
N LYS A 232 -3.78 11.08 -3.51
CA LYS A 232 -4.16 12.31 -4.22
C LYS A 232 -2.94 12.92 -4.91
N THR A 233 -1.82 13.11 -4.21
CA THR A 233 -0.61 13.70 -4.82
C THR A 233 -0.02 12.84 -5.94
N VAL A 234 -0.12 11.52 -5.83
CA VAL A 234 0.24 10.58 -6.91
C VAL A 234 -0.69 10.75 -8.12
N HIS A 235 -2.00 10.79 -7.90
CA HIS A 235 -3.00 10.97 -8.95
C HIS A 235 -2.90 12.34 -9.64
N ASP A 236 -2.49 13.38 -8.92
CA ASP A 236 -2.24 14.72 -9.48
C ASP A 236 -1.09 14.68 -10.52
N ARG A 237 -0.18 13.70 -10.43
CA ARG A 237 0.87 13.43 -11.43
C ARG A 237 0.43 12.47 -12.55
N ASN A 238 -0.85 12.10 -12.60
CA ASN A 238 -1.41 11.11 -13.51
C ASN A 238 -0.76 9.71 -13.41
N ILE A 239 -0.23 9.38 -12.24
CA ILE A 239 0.26 8.04 -11.93
C ILE A 239 -0.86 7.26 -11.24
N ILE A 240 -0.96 5.97 -11.57
CA ILE A 240 -1.93 5.01 -11.01
C ILE A 240 -1.11 3.90 -10.35
N HIS A 241 -1.46 3.53 -9.13
CA HIS A 241 -0.77 2.53 -8.33
C HIS A 241 -1.13 1.09 -8.72
N ARG A 242 -2.41 0.82 -8.98
CA ARG A 242 -2.99 -0.46 -9.47
C ARG A 242 -2.92 -1.66 -8.53
N ASP A 243 -2.15 -1.59 -7.45
CA ASP A 243 -2.07 -2.65 -6.43
C ASP A 243 -2.14 -2.12 -4.99
N ILE A 244 -3.07 -1.19 -4.72
CA ILE A 244 -3.23 -0.63 -3.36
C ILE A 244 -3.79 -1.72 -2.42
N SER A 245 -3.08 -2.00 -1.34
CA SER A 245 -3.51 -2.92 -0.28
C SER A 245 -2.77 -2.61 1.03
N PRO A 246 -3.19 -3.17 2.18
CA PRO A 246 -2.50 -2.98 3.45
C PRO A 246 -1.04 -3.47 3.47
N ASN A 247 -0.66 -4.39 2.56
CA ASN A 247 0.71 -4.88 2.44
C ASN A 247 1.64 -3.90 1.72
N ASN A 248 1.08 -3.03 0.88
CA ASN A 248 1.82 -2.03 0.11
C ASN A 248 1.78 -0.63 0.76
N VAL A 249 1.29 -0.55 1.99
CA VAL A 249 1.41 0.63 2.85
C VAL A 249 2.27 0.24 4.05
N LEU A 250 3.31 1.01 4.30
CA LEU A 250 4.38 0.71 5.23
C LEU A 250 4.45 1.77 6.33
N LEU A 251 4.78 1.34 7.55
CA LEU A 251 4.93 2.23 8.70
C LEU A 251 6.40 2.61 8.93
N PHE A 252 6.66 3.90 9.04
CA PHE A 252 7.97 4.49 9.31
C PHE A 252 7.84 5.54 10.41
N HIS A 253 8.27 5.22 11.63
CA HIS A 253 8.31 6.16 12.75
C HIS A 253 6.98 6.91 12.98
N GLY A 254 5.87 6.17 12.87
CA GLY A 254 4.51 6.72 12.99
C GLY A 254 3.96 7.41 11.74
N GLN A 255 4.68 7.41 10.62
CA GLN A 255 4.20 7.91 9.32
C GLN A 255 3.97 6.75 8.34
N LEU A 256 2.92 6.86 7.53
CA LEU A 256 2.66 5.90 6.46
C LEU A 256 3.38 6.30 5.17
N LYS A 257 4.01 5.33 4.52
CA LYS A 257 4.56 5.43 3.17
C LYS A 257 3.95 4.36 2.26
N ILE A 258 3.68 4.70 0.99
CA ILE A 258 3.17 3.78 -0.02
C ILE A 258 4.35 3.23 -0.83
N SER A 259 4.35 1.93 -1.09
CA SER A 259 5.37 1.20 -1.84
C SER A 259 4.78 0.40 -3.00
N ASP A 260 5.64 -0.17 -3.85
CA ASP A 260 5.25 -1.13 -4.90
C ASP A 260 4.32 -0.55 -5.98
N PHE A 261 4.73 0.58 -6.57
CA PHE A 261 4.05 1.20 -7.72
C PHE A 261 4.18 0.32 -8.97
N GLY A 262 3.16 -0.50 -9.23
CA GLY A 262 3.13 -1.44 -10.33
C GLY A 262 2.30 -0.98 -11.53
N LEU A 263 2.64 -1.49 -12.72
CA LEU A 263 1.61 -1.68 -13.74
C LEU A 263 0.79 -2.92 -13.39
N GLY A 264 -0.53 -2.77 -13.42
CA GLY A 264 -1.53 -3.78 -13.07
C GLY A 264 -1.17 -5.20 -13.48
N LYS A 265 -1.52 -6.13 -12.60
CA LYS A 265 -1.24 -7.57 -12.73
C LYS A 265 -1.84 -8.09 -14.03
N ASP A 266 -1.00 -8.45 -15.02
CA ASP A 266 -1.43 -9.33 -16.12
C ASP A 266 -2.00 -10.62 -15.53
N LEU A 267 -3.32 -10.79 -15.68
CA LEU A 267 -4.01 -11.99 -15.24
C LEU A 267 -3.59 -13.26 -15.97
N ASP A 268 -2.86 -13.14 -17.09
CA ASP A 268 -2.22 -14.29 -17.74
C ASP A 268 -1.32 -15.07 -16.76
N MET A 269 -0.83 -14.43 -15.69
CA MET A 269 -0.11 -15.12 -14.61
C MET A 269 -1.01 -15.85 -13.59
N PHE A 270 -2.28 -15.47 -13.41
CA PHE A 270 -3.23 -16.22 -12.58
C PHE A 270 -3.65 -17.55 -13.22
N HIS A 271 -3.44 -17.72 -14.53
CA HIS A 271 -3.61 -18.99 -15.23
C HIS A 271 -2.49 -20.01 -14.98
N SER A 272 -1.35 -19.60 -14.39
CA SER A 272 -0.35 -20.55 -13.92
C SER A 272 -0.82 -21.20 -12.61
N HIS A 273 -1.26 -22.46 -12.66
CA HIS A 273 -1.77 -23.23 -11.51
C HIS A 273 -0.82 -23.37 -10.29
N ARG A 274 0.36 -22.72 -10.30
CA ARG A 274 1.38 -22.79 -9.23
C ARG A 274 1.41 -21.57 -8.30
N THR A 275 0.71 -20.46 -8.58
CA THR A 275 0.71 -19.23 -7.75
C THR A 275 -0.51 -19.06 -6.85
N MET A 276 -1.39 -20.07 -6.77
CA MET A 276 -2.49 -20.15 -5.81
C MET A 276 -2.02 -20.69 -4.45
N ARG A 277 -1.11 -20.00 -3.76
CA ARG A 277 -0.86 -20.25 -2.34
C ARG A 277 -0.99 -18.96 -1.52
N THR A 278 -2.02 -18.98 -0.68
CA THR A 278 -2.31 -18.20 0.55
C THR A 278 -2.29 -16.67 0.51
N HIS A 279 -1.29 -15.99 -0.08
CA HIS A 279 -1.25 -14.51 -0.11
C HIS A 279 -2.11 -13.89 -1.23
N SER A 280 -2.30 -14.61 -2.34
CA SER A 280 -3.04 -14.15 -3.51
C SER A 280 -4.58 -14.10 -3.31
N MET A 281 -5.11 -14.79 -2.30
CA MET A 281 -6.56 -14.76 -1.97
C MET A 281 -6.97 -13.47 -1.24
N GLY A 282 -6.14 -12.94 -0.35
CA GLY A 282 -6.45 -11.71 0.40
C GLY A 282 -6.38 -10.46 -0.47
N GLN A 283 -5.41 -10.40 -1.39
CA GLN A 283 -5.24 -9.25 -2.28
C GLN A 283 -6.39 -9.09 -3.27
N TYR A 284 -7.09 -10.18 -3.62
CA TYR A 284 -8.23 -10.16 -4.54
C TYR A 284 -9.32 -9.16 -4.11
N TYR A 285 -9.57 -9.02 -2.81
CA TYR A 285 -10.61 -8.13 -2.27
C TYR A 285 -10.31 -6.64 -2.46
N TYR A 286 -9.08 -6.28 -2.83
CA TYR A 286 -8.67 -4.91 -3.10
C TYR A 286 -8.66 -4.57 -4.59
N CYS A 287 -8.75 -5.56 -5.49
CA CYS A 287 -8.72 -5.34 -6.93
C CYS A 287 -10.11 -4.98 -7.47
N ALA A 288 -10.17 -3.98 -8.34
CA ALA A 288 -11.42 -3.57 -8.97
C ALA A 288 -11.87 -4.60 -10.04
N PRO A 289 -13.19 -4.81 -10.23
CA PRO A 289 -13.75 -5.76 -11.19
C PRO A 289 -13.16 -5.67 -12.60
N GLU A 290 -12.99 -4.45 -13.12
CA GLU A 290 -12.49 -4.20 -14.46
C GLU A 290 -11.00 -4.57 -14.62
N GLN A 291 -10.22 -4.54 -13.53
CA GLN A 291 -8.84 -5.01 -13.54
C GLN A 291 -8.76 -6.51 -13.83
N PHE A 292 -9.86 -7.26 -13.64
CA PHE A 292 -9.94 -8.67 -13.98
C PHE A 292 -10.40 -8.97 -15.41
N MET A 293 -11.02 -8.00 -16.09
CA MET A 293 -11.59 -8.24 -17.42
C MET A 293 -10.70 -7.71 -18.53
N GLN A 294 -10.08 -6.53 -18.36
CA GLN A 294 -9.27 -5.90 -19.41
C GLN A 294 -8.13 -5.06 -18.81
N LEU A 295 -6.89 -5.50 -19.05
CA LEU A 295 -5.65 -4.89 -18.54
C LEU A 295 -5.40 -3.44 -18.97
N LYS A 296 -6.12 -2.97 -20.00
CA LYS A 296 -5.94 -1.65 -20.59
C LYS A 296 -6.87 -0.56 -20.04
N GLU A 297 -7.88 -0.89 -19.25
CA GLU A 297 -8.90 0.09 -18.81
C GLU A 297 -8.79 0.54 -17.34
N GLY A 298 -7.83 0.01 -16.58
CA GLY A 298 -7.60 0.47 -15.21
C GLY A 298 -7.08 1.91 -15.17
N ASP A 299 -7.93 2.83 -14.72
CA ASP A 299 -7.62 4.25 -14.50
C ASP A 299 -7.60 4.59 -12.99
N LYS A 300 -7.56 5.89 -12.65
CA LYS A 300 -7.56 6.36 -11.25
C LYS A 300 -8.75 5.82 -10.43
N ARG A 301 -9.85 5.41 -11.08
CA ARG A 301 -11.06 4.89 -10.44
C ARG A 301 -10.91 3.43 -10.01
N SER A 302 -9.94 2.70 -10.56
CA SER A 302 -9.55 1.39 -10.04
C SER A 302 -8.81 1.54 -8.70
N ASP A 303 -7.91 2.51 -8.59
CA ASP A 303 -7.26 2.84 -7.31
C ASP A 303 -8.27 3.32 -6.26
N VAL A 304 -9.30 4.08 -6.68
CA VAL A 304 -10.42 4.49 -5.80
C VAL A 304 -11.16 3.29 -5.23
N TYR A 305 -11.40 2.25 -6.03
CA TYR A 305 -12.00 1.00 -5.53
C TYR A 305 -11.11 0.35 -4.47
N SER A 306 -9.81 0.20 -4.77
CA SER A 306 -8.85 -0.39 -3.83
C SER A 306 -8.72 0.40 -2.52
N LEU A 307 -8.74 1.73 -2.61
CA LEU A 307 -8.78 2.63 -1.45
C LEU A 307 -10.06 2.45 -0.64
N GLY A 308 -11.22 2.26 -1.28
CA GLY A 308 -12.46 1.91 -0.60
C GLY A 308 -12.34 0.61 0.19
N SER A 309 -11.80 -0.46 -0.42
CA SER A 309 -11.54 -1.72 0.29
C SER A 309 -10.54 -1.56 1.44
N LEU A 310 -9.52 -0.72 1.27
CA LEU A 310 -8.55 -0.41 2.32
C LEU A 310 -9.19 0.35 3.50
N ILE A 311 -10.13 1.26 3.23
CA ILE A 311 -10.88 1.97 4.27
C ILE A 311 -11.76 0.99 5.05
N ASN A 312 -12.49 0.09 4.37
CA ASN A 312 -13.24 -0.98 5.06
C ASN A 312 -12.31 -1.76 6.01
N PHE A 313 -11.17 -2.23 5.51
CA PHE A 313 -10.19 -2.97 6.31
C PHE A 313 -9.71 -2.17 7.54
N LEU A 314 -9.39 -0.88 7.39
CA LEU A 314 -8.97 -0.03 8.50
C LEU A 314 -10.08 0.15 9.55
N MET A 315 -11.33 0.20 9.11
CA MET A 315 -12.48 0.42 9.99
C MET A 315 -12.91 -0.85 10.72
N THR A 316 -12.99 -1.99 10.03
CA THR A 316 -13.63 -3.23 10.51
C THR A 316 -12.67 -4.41 10.64
N GLY A 317 -11.49 -4.35 10.04
CA GLY A 317 -10.57 -5.48 9.91
C GLY A 317 -10.88 -6.41 8.73
N ASP A 318 -11.96 -6.18 7.98
CA ASP A 318 -12.32 -6.94 6.77
C ASP A 318 -12.57 -5.98 5.60
N PRO A 319 -11.83 -6.07 4.47
CA PRO A 319 -12.02 -5.19 3.32
C PRO A 319 -13.41 -5.26 2.67
N ARG A 320 -14.19 -6.30 2.98
CA ARG A 320 -15.56 -6.50 2.46
C ARG A 320 -16.62 -5.91 3.38
N ASP A 321 -16.31 -5.74 4.67
CA ASP A 321 -17.28 -5.25 5.64
C ASP A 321 -17.30 -3.72 5.66
N SER A 322 -18.39 -3.15 5.12
CA SER A 322 -18.65 -1.70 5.09
C SER A 322 -19.56 -1.23 6.24
N LYS A 323 -19.76 -2.05 7.30
CA LYS A 323 -20.59 -1.69 8.47
C LYS A 323 -19.88 -0.69 9.40
N HIS A 324 -19.67 0.53 8.91
CA HIS A 324 -19.10 1.65 9.65
C HIS A 324 -19.66 2.98 9.14
N PHE A 325 -19.46 4.08 9.87
CA PHE A 325 -20.08 5.37 9.51
C PHE A 325 -19.58 5.96 8.17
N LEU A 326 -18.40 5.54 7.68
CA LEU A 326 -17.91 5.89 6.34
C LEU A 326 -18.52 5.06 5.19
N ARG A 327 -19.57 4.26 5.44
CA ARG A 327 -20.16 3.33 4.46
C ARG A 327 -20.50 4.01 3.13
N ASN A 328 -21.15 5.17 3.15
CA ASN A 328 -21.58 5.88 1.95
C ASN A 328 -20.43 6.15 0.96
N PRO A 329 -19.41 6.96 1.32
CA PRO A 329 -18.32 7.23 0.41
C PRO A 329 -17.56 5.96 0.01
N VAL A 330 -17.49 4.93 0.88
CA VAL A 330 -16.81 3.68 0.53
C VAL A 330 -17.61 2.84 -0.47
N GLU A 331 -18.92 2.67 -0.32
CA GLU A 331 -19.77 1.97 -1.29
C GLU A 331 -19.77 2.67 -2.65
N LYS A 332 -19.77 4.00 -2.66
CA LYS A 332 -19.58 4.76 -3.91
C LYS A 332 -18.22 4.50 -4.54
N ALA A 333 -17.15 4.49 -3.74
CA ALA A 333 -15.80 4.19 -4.22
C ALA A 333 -15.68 2.76 -4.77
N LYS A 334 -16.39 1.81 -4.17
CA LYS A 334 -16.39 0.39 -4.52
C LYS A 334 -17.51 -0.02 -5.49
N ASN A 335 -18.18 0.93 -6.14
CA ASN A 335 -19.26 0.60 -7.07
C ASN A 335 -18.75 -0.27 -8.23
N GLU A 336 -19.50 -1.32 -8.61
CA GLU A 336 -19.12 -2.20 -9.72
C GLU A 336 -18.93 -1.43 -11.03
N ASN A 337 -19.73 -0.39 -11.27
CA ASN A 337 -19.60 0.49 -12.43
C ASN A 337 -18.58 1.62 -12.16
N PRO A 338 -17.41 1.66 -12.84
CA PRO A 338 -16.40 2.68 -12.62
C PRO A 338 -16.90 4.11 -12.85
N SER A 339 -17.91 4.33 -13.70
CA SER A 339 -18.46 5.67 -13.96
C SER A 339 -19.17 6.32 -12.76
N VAL A 340 -19.60 5.51 -11.79
CA VAL A 340 -20.29 5.98 -10.56
C VAL A 340 -19.28 6.32 -9.46
N ARG A 341 -18.07 5.77 -9.53
CA ARG A 341 -17.00 5.98 -8.53
C ARG A 341 -16.51 7.43 -8.56
N TYR A 342 -15.81 7.82 -7.49
CA TYR A 342 -15.04 9.06 -7.51
C TYR A 342 -13.99 9.01 -8.61
N SER A 343 -13.73 10.15 -9.26
CA SER A 343 -12.78 10.23 -10.38
C SER A 343 -11.33 9.92 -9.99
N ASP A 344 -10.97 10.18 -8.74
CA ASP A 344 -9.63 10.02 -8.19
C ASP A 344 -9.64 10.01 -6.64
N ALA A 345 -8.49 9.73 -6.04
CA ALA A 345 -8.28 9.73 -4.59
C ALA A 345 -8.58 11.08 -3.93
N GLY A 346 -8.42 12.21 -4.62
CA GLY A 346 -8.73 13.53 -4.10
C GLY A 346 -10.23 13.76 -3.93
N HIS A 347 -11.03 13.32 -4.90
CA HIS A 347 -12.49 13.36 -4.80
C HIS A 347 -13.01 12.38 -3.74
N LEU A 348 -12.40 11.20 -3.61
CA LEU A 348 -12.70 10.28 -2.51
C LEU A 348 -12.39 10.93 -1.14
N LEU A 349 -11.23 11.58 -0.99
CA LEU A 349 -10.87 12.30 0.24
C LEU A 349 -11.93 13.33 0.63
N GLN A 350 -12.44 14.13 -0.32
CA GLN A 350 -13.52 15.08 -0.05
C GLN A 350 -14.81 14.40 0.43
N GLY A 351 -15.18 13.27 -0.18
CA GLY A 351 -16.34 12.47 0.25
C GLY A 351 -16.18 11.93 1.67
N ILE A 352 -14.98 11.45 2.00
CA ILE A 352 -14.63 10.96 3.33
C ILE A 352 -14.66 12.08 4.38
N GLU A 353 -14.06 13.24 4.09
CA GLU A 353 -14.09 14.40 5.01
C GLU A 353 -15.53 14.87 5.30
N LYS A 354 -16.39 14.91 4.27
CA LYS A 354 -17.81 15.22 4.46
C LYS A 354 -18.46 14.22 5.42
N ALA A 355 -18.24 12.92 5.22
CA ALA A 355 -18.80 11.88 6.09
C ALA A 355 -18.28 11.95 7.53
N ILE A 356 -16.99 12.27 7.72
CA ILE A 356 -16.42 12.49 9.07
C ILE A 356 -17.07 13.68 9.75
N ASP A 357 -17.20 14.80 9.06
CA ASP A 357 -17.83 16.00 9.60
C ASP A 357 -19.31 15.73 9.95
N TYR A 358 -20.06 14.99 9.12
CA TYR A 358 -21.41 14.54 9.47
C TYR A 358 -21.46 13.64 10.71
N HIS A 359 -20.50 12.75 10.89
CA HIS A 359 -20.45 11.85 12.03
C HIS A 359 -20.14 12.59 13.33
N GLN A 360 -19.17 13.51 13.29
CA GLN A 360 -18.61 14.20 14.45
C GLN A 360 -19.38 15.48 14.84
N ASN A 361 -20.07 16.13 13.90
CA ASN A 361 -20.69 17.42 14.13
C ASN A 361 -22.18 17.30 14.50
N LYS A 362 -22.49 17.56 15.78
CA LYS A 362 -23.86 17.58 16.30
C LYS A 362 -24.73 18.67 15.65
N GLU A 363 -24.16 19.84 15.32
CA GLU A 363 -24.88 20.94 14.66
C GLU A 363 -25.29 20.56 13.23
N ARG A 364 -24.49 19.74 12.52
CA ARG A 364 -24.91 19.21 11.21
C ARG A 364 -26.05 18.20 11.31
N LYS A 365 -26.08 17.37 12.36
CA LYS A 365 -27.23 16.50 12.63
C LYS A 365 -28.48 17.33 12.87
N GLU A 366 -28.38 18.41 13.65
CA GLU A 366 -29.47 19.36 13.86
C GLU A 366 -29.92 20.06 12.56
N LEU A 367 -28.98 20.45 11.70
CA LEU A 367 -29.28 21.03 10.38
C LEU A 367 -30.03 20.05 9.48
N VAL A 368 -29.57 18.79 9.38
CA VAL A 368 -30.23 17.78 8.56
C VAL A 368 -31.59 17.42 9.12
N SER A 369 -31.73 17.24 10.44
CA SER A 369 -33.03 17.06 11.10
C SER A 369 -33.97 18.23 10.79
N THR A 370 -33.45 19.47 10.74
CA THR A 370 -34.24 20.65 10.35
C THR A 370 -34.67 20.59 8.88
N LYS A 371 -33.79 20.18 7.96
CA LYS A 371 -34.15 19.98 6.54
C LYS A 371 -35.26 18.93 6.39
N ILE A 372 -35.10 17.77 7.04
CA ILE A 372 -36.07 16.68 7.02
C ILE A 372 -37.40 17.13 7.60
N ASN A 373 -37.39 17.82 8.74
CA ASN A 373 -38.60 18.37 9.35
C ASN A 373 -39.32 19.35 8.42
N ASN A 374 -38.57 20.16 7.65
CA ASN A 374 -39.10 21.06 6.63
C ASN A 374 -39.38 20.40 5.27
N ARG A 375 -39.31 19.06 5.17
CA ARG A 375 -39.53 18.27 3.95
C ARG A 375 -38.60 18.63 2.78
N VAL A 376 -37.40 19.12 3.09
CA VAL A 376 -36.34 19.33 2.11
C VAL A 376 -35.53 18.04 1.99
N TYR A 377 -35.48 17.46 0.79
CA TYR A 377 -34.67 16.29 0.48
C TYR A 377 -33.60 16.68 -0.56
N ASP A 378 -32.34 16.67 -0.14
CA ASP A 378 -31.17 16.97 -0.97
C ASP A 378 -30.03 15.97 -0.67
N ASP A 379 -28.89 16.14 -1.33
CA ASP A 379 -27.72 15.27 -1.16
C ASP A 379 -27.29 15.15 0.32
N ASP A 380 -27.49 16.17 1.15
CA ASP A 380 -27.11 16.10 2.56
C ASP A 380 -28.03 15.15 3.35
N VAL A 381 -29.34 15.18 3.04
CA VAL A 381 -30.32 14.25 3.63
C VAL A 381 -30.09 12.83 3.15
N GLU A 382 -29.84 12.63 1.86
CA GLU A 382 -29.50 11.31 1.31
C GLU A 382 -28.25 10.75 1.98
N ASN A 383 -27.19 11.56 2.08
CA ASN A 383 -25.94 11.15 2.71
C ASN A 383 -26.11 10.82 4.20
N TYR A 384 -26.94 11.59 4.90
CA TYR A 384 -27.29 11.32 6.29
C TYR A 384 -27.98 9.96 6.44
N ILE A 385 -29.06 9.71 5.69
CA ILE A 385 -29.82 8.44 5.75
C ILE A 385 -28.89 7.26 5.43
N TYR A 386 -28.11 7.36 4.37
CA TYR A 386 -27.18 6.30 3.95
C TYR A 386 -26.10 6.01 5.00
N GLY A 387 -25.71 7.00 5.80
CA GLY A 387 -24.69 6.89 6.85
C GLY A 387 -25.18 6.29 8.16
N LEU A 388 -26.49 6.08 8.33
CA LEU A 388 -27.05 5.51 9.55
C LEU A 388 -26.79 4.00 9.62
N ASN A 389 -26.42 3.50 10.80
CA ASN A 389 -26.52 2.06 11.08
C ASN A 389 -27.97 1.69 11.41
N ALA A 390 -28.28 0.40 11.54
CA ALA A 390 -29.66 -0.07 11.72
C ALA A 390 -30.35 0.51 12.96
N ILE A 391 -29.64 0.61 14.10
CA ILE A 391 -30.16 1.19 15.34
C ILE A 391 -30.45 2.69 15.15
N ASN A 392 -29.47 3.44 14.64
CA ASN A 392 -29.58 4.89 14.46
C ASN A 392 -30.64 5.24 13.40
N LEU A 393 -30.83 4.39 12.39
CA LEU A 393 -31.89 4.52 11.39
C LEU A 393 -33.28 4.42 12.04
N CYS A 394 -33.49 3.37 12.84
CA CYS A 394 -34.75 3.19 13.57
C CYS A 394 -34.99 4.31 14.58
N GLN A 395 -33.95 4.77 15.29
CA GLN A 395 -34.05 5.93 16.20
C GLN A 395 -34.41 7.20 15.44
N ALA A 396 -33.76 7.49 14.31
CA ALA A 396 -34.06 8.66 13.50
C ALA A 396 -35.51 8.65 12.98
N ILE A 397 -36.05 7.48 12.61
CA ILE A 397 -37.46 7.32 12.21
C ILE A 397 -38.43 7.74 13.33
N LEU A 398 -38.07 7.48 14.60
CA LEU A 398 -38.90 7.85 15.75
C LEU A 398 -38.69 9.30 16.21
N GLU A 399 -37.46 9.81 16.13
CA GLU A 399 -37.08 11.08 16.74
C GLU A 399 -37.20 12.29 15.80
N ILE A 400 -37.04 12.09 14.48
CA ILE A 400 -37.03 13.19 13.50
C ILE A 400 -38.40 13.26 12.79
N PRO A 401 -39.17 14.35 12.98
CA PRO A 401 -40.44 14.52 12.28
C PRO A 401 -40.25 14.50 10.75
N ASN A 402 -41.19 13.89 10.03
CA ASN A 402 -41.14 13.66 8.58
C ASN A 402 -39.99 12.75 8.09
N MET A 403 -39.27 12.07 8.98
CA MET A 403 -38.23 11.10 8.57
C MET A 403 -38.79 9.95 7.73
N VAL A 404 -39.99 9.45 8.04
CA VAL A 404 -40.68 8.42 7.23
C VAL A 404 -40.79 8.85 5.77
N SER A 405 -41.19 10.11 5.51
CA SER A 405 -41.26 10.65 4.15
C SER A 405 -39.89 10.69 3.47
N ALA A 406 -38.85 11.09 4.20
CA ALA A 406 -37.49 11.12 3.65
C ALA A 406 -36.96 9.72 3.34
N ILE A 407 -37.26 8.72 4.18
CA ILE A 407 -36.95 7.31 3.93
C ILE A 407 -37.68 6.80 2.69
N ILE A 408 -38.97 7.11 2.53
CA ILE A 408 -39.74 6.72 1.35
C ILE A 408 -39.12 7.32 0.09
N THR A 409 -38.76 8.61 0.10
CA THR A 409 -38.04 9.23 -1.02
C THR A 409 -36.71 8.53 -1.28
N PHE A 410 -35.94 8.21 -0.24
CA PHE A 410 -34.64 7.56 -0.33
C PHE A 410 -34.71 6.16 -0.97
N ILE A 411 -35.61 5.30 -0.49
CA ILE A 411 -35.73 3.92 -0.99
C ILE A 411 -36.29 3.85 -2.41
N LYS A 412 -37.05 4.86 -2.86
CA LYS A 412 -37.55 4.93 -4.24
C LYS A 412 -36.46 5.19 -5.29
N THR A 413 -35.28 5.65 -4.87
CA THR A 413 -34.20 6.01 -5.82
C THR A 413 -33.45 4.82 -6.40
N ASP A 414 -33.33 3.72 -5.65
CA ASP A 414 -32.51 2.57 -6.03
C ASP A 414 -32.98 1.31 -5.30
N GLU A 415 -33.17 0.22 -6.04
CA GLU A 415 -33.71 -1.04 -5.51
C GLU A 415 -32.79 -1.67 -4.45
N LYS A 416 -31.47 -1.67 -4.68
CA LYS A 416 -30.52 -2.28 -3.74
C LYS A 416 -30.54 -1.51 -2.42
N ARG A 417 -30.58 -0.17 -2.48
CA ARG A 417 -30.74 0.70 -1.31
C ARG A 417 -32.05 0.44 -0.58
N ALA A 418 -33.15 0.24 -1.30
CA ALA A 418 -34.44 -0.10 -0.70
C ALA A 418 -34.34 -1.38 0.13
N ILE A 419 -33.85 -2.46 -0.47
CA ILE A 419 -33.72 -3.77 0.19
C ILE A 419 -32.81 -3.68 1.42
N GLU A 420 -31.66 -3.00 1.31
CA GLU A 420 -30.73 -2.85 2.43
C GLU A 420 -31.34 -2.05 3.59
N THR A 421 -32.04 -0.96 3.29
CA THR A 421 -32.69 -0.10 4.30
C THR A 421 -33.82 -0.85 5.00
N LEU A 422 -34.65 -1.57 4.25
CA LEU A 422 -35.76 -2.35 4.80
C LEU A 422 -35.26 -3.50 5.69
N LYS A 423 -34.17 -4.19 5.32
CA LYS A 423 -33.53 -5.19 6.18
C LYS A 423 -32.95 -4.58 7.45
N MET A 424 -32.36 -3.39 7.39
CA MET A 424 -31.88 -2.70 8.58
C MET A 424 -33.03 -2.39 9.54
N ILE A 425 -34.17 -1.92 9.01
CA ILE A 425 -35.38 -1.69 9.78
C ILE A 425 -35.89 -2.98 10.39
N GLU A 426 -36.14 -4.02 9.57
CA GLU A 426 -36.65 -5.33 9.98
C GLU A 426 -35.88 -5.92 11.18
N ASN A 427 -34.54 -5.80 11.15
CA ASN A 427 -33.67 -6.36 12.17
C ASN A 427 -33.70 -5.62 13.52
N GLU A 428 -33.95 -4.30 13.54
CA GLU A 428 -33.74 -3.48 14.75
C GLU A 428 -34.97 -2.75 15.27
N TYR A 429 -36.02 -2.54 14.47
CA TYR A 429 -37.15 -1.69 14.89
C TYR A 429 -37.82 -2.19 16.18
N LEU A 430 -37.95 -3.51 16.34
CA LEU A 430 -38.51 -4.12 17.55
C LEU A 430 -37.68 -3.84 18.81
N ASN A 431 -36.36 -3.69 18.68
CA ASN A 431 -35.45 -3.40 19.80
C ASN A 431 -35.49 -1.93 20.21
N VAL A 432 -35.83 -1.05 19.27
CA VAL A 432 -35.81 0.41 19.42
C VAL A 432 -37.17 0.96 19.90
N CYS A 433 -38.30 0.41 19.44
CA CYS A 433 -39.63 0.83 19.89
C CYS A 433 -39.78 0.70 21.42
N ARG A 434 -40.28 1.76 22.06
CA ARG A 434 -40.55 1.81 23.50
C ARG A 434 -42.02 2.08 23.80
N HIS A 435 -42.71 2.77 22.90
CA HIS A 435 -44.13 3.10 23.00
C HIS A 435 -44.93 2.34 21.95
N TRP A 436 -46.22 2.20 22.20
CA TRP A 436 -47.12 1.44 21.34
C TRP A 436 -47.38 2.11 19.99
N ASP A 437 -47.22 3.43 19.91
CA ASP A 437 -47.40 4.25 18.71
C ASP A 437 -46.12 4.34 17.86
N ASP A 438 -44.95 4.05 18.42
CA ASP A 438 -43.67 3.97 17.68
C ASP A 438 -43.77 3.03 16.46
N TYR A 439 -44.52 1.93 16.61
CA TYR A 439 -44.72 0.93 15.56
C TYR A 439 -45.45 1.46 14.32
N ASP A 440 -46.25 2.53 14.45
CA ASP A 440 -46.98 3.10 13.31
C ASP A 440 -46.02 3.68 12.26
N ASN A 441 -44.90 4.27 12.67
CA ASN A 441 -43.91 4.83 11.75
C ASN A 441 -43.31 3.75 10.84
N PHE A 442 -43.00 2.58 11.40
CA PHE A 442 -42.43 1.45 10.65
C PHE A 442 -43.49 0.76 9.78
N GLY A 443 -44.72 0.65 10.28
CA GLY A 443 -45.86 0.19 9.49
C GLY A 443 -46.15 1.12 8.30
N GLU A 444 -46.02 2.43 8.47
CA GLU A 444 -46.18 3.40 7.39
C GLU A 444 -45.11 3.25 6.30
N VAL A 445 -43.83 3.08 6.68
CA VAL A 445 -42.75 2.78 5.71
C VAL A 445 -43.10 1.52 4.90
N ALA A 446 -43.47 0.43 5.58
CA ALA A 446 -43.80 -0.84 4.95
C ALA A 446 -45.04 -0.75 4.04
N TYR A 447 -46.09 -0.07 4.49
CA TYR A 447 -47.29 0.18 3.69
C TYR A 447 -46.95 0.93 2.40
N ASN A 448 -46.14 2.00 2.48
CA ASN A 448 -45.78 2.78 1.30
C ASN A 448 -45.04 1.93 0.27
N VAL A 449 -44.08 1.10 0.69
CA VAL A 449 -43.33 0.18 -0.20
C VAL A 449 -44.26 -0.74 -1.00
N ILE A 450 -45.27 -1.32 -0.34
CA ILE A 450 -46.23 -2.22 -1.00
C ILE A 450 -47.19 -1.41 -1.88
N SER A 451 -47.73 -0.29 -1.36
CA SER A 451 -48.70 0.54 -2.09
C SER A 451 -48.11 1.20 -3.34
N ASP A 452 -46.82 1.55 -3.31
CA ASP A 452 -46.08 2.12 -4.44
C ASP A 452 -45.60 1.05 -5.43
N ASN A 453 -45.91 -0.23 -5.15
CA ASN A 453 -45.54 -1.39 -5.97
C ASN A 453 -44.04 -1.42 -6.31
N LEU A 454 -43.19 -1.26 -5.28
CA LEU A 454 -41.74 -1.45 -5.43
C LEU A 454 -41.41 -2.93 -5.70
N THR A 455 -40.14 -3.29 -5.78
CA THR A 455 -39.78 -4.65 -6.21
C THR A 455 -40.26 -5.72 -5.25
N TYR A 456 -40.54 -6.92 -5.77
CA TYR A 456 -41.10 -8.03 -5.00
C TYR A 456 -40.35 -8.31 -3.70
N VAL A 457 -39.01 -8.30 -3.74
CA VAL A 457 -38.17 -8.51 -2.54
C VAL A 457 -38.40 -7.43 -1.49
N SER A 458 -38.56 -6.17 -1.90
CA SER A 458 -38.85 -5.05 -1.01
C SER A 458 -40.26 -5.18 -0.40
N GLN A 459 -41.24 -5.63 -1.21
CA GLN A 459 -42.60 -5.91 -0.74
C GLN A 459 -42.62 -7.06 0.26
N GLU A 460 -41.88 -8.15 0.02
CA GLU A 460 -41.81 -9.31 0.92
C GLU A 460 -41.31 -8.91 2.32
N ILE A 461 -40.21 -8.15 2.41
CA ILE A 461 -39.68 -7.65 3.68
C ILE A 461 -40.71 -6.72 4.35
N SER A 462 -41.34 -5.85 3.57
CA SER A 462 -42.34 -4.90 4.07
C SER A 462 -43.59 -5.60 4.58
N ALA A 463 -44.05 -6.67 3.93
CA ALA A 463 -45.20 -7.45 4.35
C ALA A 463 -44.95 -8.09 5.73
N LYS A 464 -43.73 -8.62 5.97
CA LYS A 464 -43.34 -9.15 7.30
C LYS A 464 -43.40 -8.08 8.38
N ILE A 465 -42.84 -6.90 8.12
CA ILE A 465 -42.89 -5.76 9.05
C ILE A 465 -44.35 -5.35 9.29
N LEU A 466 -45.13 -5.18 8.23
CA LEU A 466 -46.50 -4.70 8.30
C LEU A 466 -47.41 -5.69 9.02
N TYR A 467 -47.22 -7.00 8.83
CA TYR A 467 -47.93 -8.05 9.56
C TYR A 467 -47.58 -8.03 11.05
N GLU A 468 -46.28 -8.03 11.40
CA GLU A 468 -45.82 -7.99 12.80
C GLU A 468 -46.38 -6.75 13.51
N VAL A 469 -46.31 -5.57 12.87
CA VAL A 469 -46.86 -4.33 13.39
C VAL A 469 -48.39 -4.43 13.54
N SER A 470 -49.10 -4.87 12.50
CA SER A 470 -50.56 -4.87 12.48
C SER A 470 -51.15 -5.89 13.45
N TYR A 471 -50.69 -7.14 13.41
CA TYR A 471 -51.31 -8.26 14.12
C TYR A 471 -50.60 -8.59 15.44
N ASN A 472 -49.27 -8.71 15.44
CA ASN A 472 -48.53 -9.12 16.64
C ASN A 472 -48.36 -7.97 17.64
N LYS A 473 -48.19 -6.73 17.17
CA LYS A 473 -48.23 -5.51 18.02
C LYS A 473 -49.62 -4.88 18.11
N ASN A 474 -50.61 -5.45 17.42
CA ASN A 474 -52.01 -5.07 17.47
C ASN A 474 -52.27 -3.58 17.12
N ARG A 475 -51.60 -3.06 16.09
CA ARG A 475 -51.78 -1.69 15.59
C ARG A 475 -53.02 -1.58 14.71
N PHE A 476 -54.15 -1.15 15.29
CA PHE A 476 -55.42 -1.01 14.57
C PHE A 476 -55.37 -0.07 13.35
N ASN A 477 -54.58 0.99 13.42
CA ASN A 477 -54.40 1.89 12.28
C ASN A 477 -53.71 1.17 11.11
N MET A 478 -52.74 0.30 11.41
CA MET A 478 -52.00 -0.47 10.40
C MET A 478 -52.84 -1.60 9.82
N LYS A 479 -53.69 -2.27 10.63
CA LYS A 479 -54.70 -3.22 10.12
C LYS A 479 -55.59 -2.61 9.04
N ARG A 480 -56.06 -1.37 9.24
CA ARG A 480 -56.86 -0.65 8.22
C ARG A 480 -56.08 -0.35 6.94
N LEU A 481 -54.76 -0.18 7.04
CA LEU A 481 -53.91 0.01 5.88
C LEU A 481 -53.68 -1.32 5.14
N VAL A 482 -53.56 -2.42 5.88
CA VAL A 482 -53.56 -3.78 5.30
C VAL A 482 -54.84 -4.04 4.52
N ASP A 483 -56.02 -3.76 5.11
CA ASP A 483 -57.30 -3.92 4.42
C ASP A 483 -57.34 -3.13 3.09
N LYS A 484 -56.79 -1.90 3.08
CA LYS A 484 -56.68 -1.09 1.86
C LYS A 484 -55.76 -1.70 0.80
N LEU A 485 -54.67 -2.38 1.21
CA LEU A 485 -53.78 -3.05 0.25
C LEU A 485 -54.49 -4.25 -0.38
N ILE A 486 -55.20 -5.04 0.43
CA ILE A 486 -55.98 -6.19 -0.04
C ILE A 486 -57.07 -5.73 -1.01
N ASP A 487 -57.86 -4.71 -0.63
CA ASP A 487 -58.90 -4.14 -1.47
C ASP A 487 -58.36 -3.55 -2.80
N ALA A 488 -57.10 -3.07 -2.80
CA ALA A 488 -56.44 -2.55 -3.98
C ALA A 488 -55.91 -3.64 -4.94
N GLY A 489 -55.88 -4.91 -4.51
CA GLY A 489 -55.41 -6.04 -5.31
C GLY A 489 -53.89 -6.14 -5.40
N VAL A 490 -53.22 -6.35 -4.26
CA VAL A 490 -51.78 -6.68 -4.23
C VAL A 490 -51.50 -8.08 -4.78
N ASP A 491 -50.23 -8.40 -5.01
CA ASP A 491 -49.82 -9.73 -5.46
C ASP A 491 -50.32 -10.81 -4.47
N PRO A 492 -50.89 -11.95 -4.93
CA PRO A 492 -51.48 -12.96 -4.05
C PRO A 492 -50.51 -13.51 -3.00
N THR A 493 -49.22 -13.60 -3.33
CA THR A 493 -48.22 -14.10 -2.37
C THR A 493 -47.90 -13.05 -1.29
N ILE A 494 -48.00 -11.76 -1.61
CA ILE A 494 -47.89 -10.67 -0.65
C ILE A 494 -49.18 -10.57 0.19
N GLU A 495 -50.34 -10.76 -0.43
CA GLU A 495 -51.63 -10.85 0.27
C GLU A 495 -51.61 -11.96 1.34
N ASP A 496 -51.15 -13.15 0.99
CA ASP A 496 -50.99 -14.29 1.91
C ASP A 496 -50.07 -13.98 3.10
N MET A 497 -49.11 -13.07 2.94
CA MET A 497 -48.20 -12.65 4.02
C MET A 497 -48.80 -11.57 4.92
N LEU A 498 -49.84 -10.87 4.46
CA LEU A 498 -50.50 -9.79 5.18
C LEU A 498 -51.70 -10.28 6.01
N ILE A 499 -52.18 -11.50 5.77
CA ILE A 499 -53.31 -12.15 6.46
C ILE A 499 -52.79 -13.10 7.55
#